data_AF-A0A660SSM1-F1
#
_entry.id   AF-A0A660SSM1-F1
#
_cell.length_a   1.000
_cell.length_b   1.000
_cell.length_c   1.000
_cell.angle_alpha   90.00
_cell.angle_beta   90.00
_cell.angle_gamma   90.00
#
_symmetry.space_group_name_H-M   'P 1'
#
loop_
_entity.id
_entity.type
_entity.pdbx_description
1 polymer ?
#
loop_
_entity_poly.entity_id
_entity_poly.type
_entity_poly.pdbx_seq_one_letter_code
_entity_poly.pdbx_strand_id
1 'polypeptide(L)'
;FQGAFVSITTDTVSYIFKNLPQGLFAVAVYHDQNENEELDKGLFGIPKEGYAFSNNVFGSFGPPKFDEASFLLNGKKEIVINMKY
;
A
#
# COMPACT_ATOMS: atom_id res chain seq x y z
N PHE A 1 -8.45 6.80 -8.43
CA PHE A 1 -7.98 5.61 -7.70
C PHE A 1 -7.70 4.52 -8.73
N GLN A 2 -6.52 3.90 -8.68
CA GLN A 2 -6.13 2.79 -9.55
C GLN A 2 -5.58 1.68 -8.65
N GLY A 3 -5.95 0.43 -8.90
CA GLY A 3 -5.57 -0.73 -8.09
C GLY A 3 -5.06 -1.88 -8.96
N ALA A 4 -4.42 -2.85 -8.30
CA ALA A 4 -3.94 -4.08 -8.91
C ALA A 4 -3.93 -5.19 -7.85
N PHE A 5 -4.29 -6.40 -8.26
CA PHE A 5 -4.09 -7.62 -7.47
C PHE A 5 -2.89 -8.37 -8.04
N VAL A 6 -1.99 -8.81 -7.16
CA VAL A 6 -0.78 -9.51 -7.55
C VAL A 6 -0.59 -10.71 -6.64
N SER A 7 -0.55 -11.91 -7.22
CA SER A 7 -0.28 -13.13 -6.48
C SER A 7 1.15 -13.13 -5.95
N ILE A 8 1.30 -13.48 -4.67
CA ILE A 8 2.60 -13.53 -3.99
C ILE A 8 3.09 -14.97 -3.98
N THR A 9 4.27 -15.21 -4.56
CA THR A 9 4.94 -16.53 -4.55
C THR A 9 6.27 -16.52 -3.80
N THR A 10 6.75 -15.35 -3.40
CA THR A 10 8.00 -15.12 -2.66
C THR A 10 7.85 -13.95 -1.69
N ASP A 11 8.84 -13.70 -0.85
CA ASP A 11 8.81 -12.61 0.14
C ASP A 11 8.81 -11.20 -0.47
N THR A 12 9.05 -11.06 -1.78
CA THR A 12 9.04 -9.78 -2.48
C THR A 12 8.24 -9.86 -3.77
N VAL A 13 7.44 -8.82 -4.03
CA VAL A 13 6.66 -8.69 -5.25
C VAL A 13 6.87 -7.30 -5.85
N SER A 14 6.86 -7.21 -7.17
CA SER A 14 7.03 -5.97 -7.90
C SER A 14 5.88 -5.78 -8.88
N TYR A 15 5.31 -4.58 -8.90
CA TYR A 15 4.25 -4.18 -9.83
C TYR A 15 4.54 -2.80 -10.41
N ILE A 16 4.21 -2.60 -11.69
CA ILE A 16 4.47 -1.34 -12.40
C ILE A 16 3.16 -0.76 -12.91
N PHE A 17 2.77 0.39 -12.35
CA PHE A 17 1.76 1.25 -12.95
C PHE A 17 2.38 2.04 -14.12
N LYS A 18 1.78 1.94 -15.30
CA LYS A 18 2.22 2.65 -16.52
C LYS A 18 1.30 3.82 -16.83
N ASN A 19 1.81 4.81 -17.56
CA ASN A 19 1.05 5.95 -18.08
C ASN A 19 0.35 6.78 -16.99
N LEU A 20 0.93 6.87 -15.79
CA LEU A 20 0.45 7.76 -14.75
C LEU A 20 0.78 9.22 -15.12
N PRO A 21 -0.16 10.16 -14.94
CA PRO A 21 0.13 11.57 -15.09
C PRO A 21 1.12 12.02 -14.01
N GLN A 22 1.86 13.10 -14.27
CA GLN A 22 2.66 13.72 -13.22
C GLN A 22 1.76 14.26 -12.12
N GLY A 23 2.17 14.10 -10.86
CA GLY A 23 1.35 14.51 -9.72
C GLY A 23 1.81 13.92 -8.41
N LEU A 24 1.03 14.18 -7.36
CA LEU A 24 1.26 13.67 -6.02
C LEU A 24 0.49 12.37 -5.83
N PHE A 25 1.19 11.30 -5.44
CA PHE A 25 0.61 9.96 -5.27
C PHE A 25 0.91 9.42 -3.89
N ALA A 26 0.02 8.60 -3.35
CA ALA A 26 0.29 7.70 -2.24
C ALA A 26 -0.16 6.29 -2.65
N VAL A 27 0.54 5.28 -2.14
CA VAL A 27 0.23 3.86 -2.35
C VAL A 27 -0.13 3.27 -1.00
N ALA A 28 -1.24 2.54 -0.95
CA ALA A 28 -1.59 1.66 0.15
C ALA A 28 -1.60 0.23 -0.38
N VAL A 29 -1.08 -0.71 0.40
CA VAL A 29 -1.01 -2.13 0.07
C VAL A 29 -1.56 -2.90 1.25
N TYR A 30 -2.32 -3.95 0.98
CA TYR A 30 -2.70 -4.95 1.97
C TYR A 30 -2.56 -6.34 1.36
N HIS A 31 -2.29 -7.32 2.22
CA HIS A 31 -2.21 -8.72 1.85
C HIS A 31 -3.50 -9.39 2.28
N ASP A 32 -4.31 -9.77 1.30
CA ASP A 32 -5.49 -10.59 1.48
C ASP A 32 -5.06 -12.06 1.57
N GLN A 33 -4.91 -12.58 2.79
CA GLN A 33 -4.40 -13.92 3.07
C GLN A 33 -5.51 -14.97 3.06
N ASN A 34 -6.77 -14.56 3.27
CA ASN A 34 -7.92 -15.44 3.30
C ASN A 34 -8.76 -15.41 2.02
N GLU A 35 -8.34 -14.62 1.02
CA GLU A 35 -8.93 -14.50 -0.31
C GLU A 35 -10.38 -13.99 -0.28
N ASN A 36 -10.68 -13.06 0.64
CA ASN A 36 -12.02 -12.49 0.78
C ASN A 36 -12.20 -11.12 0.10
N GLU A 37 -11.15 -10.58 -0.52
CA GLU A 37 -11.09 -9.25 -1.16
C GLU A 37 -11.35 -8.07 -0.21
N GLU A 38 -11.33 -8.32 1.10
CA GLU A 38 -11.56 -7.34 2.15
C GLU A 38 -10.31 -7.15 3.01
N LEU A 39 -10.01 -5.91 3.41
CA LEU A 39 -9.06 -5.70 4.49
C LEU A 39 -9.72 -6.05 5.81
N ASP A 40 -9.49 -7.27 6.27
CA ASP A 40 -10.04 -7.78 7.51
C ASP A 40 -9.58 -6.96 8.72
N LYS A 41 -10.55 -6.58 9.57
CA LYS A 41 -10.30 -5.77 10.76
C LYS A 41 -10.77 -6.48 12.03
N GLY A 42 -9.94 -6.38 13.05
CA GLY A 42 -10.22 -6.85 14.40
C GLY A 42 -10.80 -5.76 15.29
N LEU A 43 -10.56 -5.90 16.60
CA LEU A 43 -11.00 -4.93 17.59
C LEU A 43 -10.36 -3.56 17.31
N PHE A 44 -11.13 -2.49 17.52
CA PHE A 44 -10.71 -1.11 17.24
C PHE A 44 -10.28 -0.85 15.78
N GLY A 45 -10.71 -1.69 14.82
CA GLY A 45 -10.42 -1.49 13.40
C GLY A 45 -8.99 -1.84 12.97
N ILE A 46 -8.24 -2.55 13.84
CA ILE A 46 -6.85 -2.96 13.57
C ILE A 46 -6.86 -4.02 12.46
N PRO A 47 -6.10 -3.83 11.37
CA PRO A 47 -5.96 -4.85 10.33
C PRO A 47 -5.48 -6.19 10.91
N LYS A 48 -6.10 -7.28 10.50
CA LYS A 48 -5.71 -8.65 10.90
C LYS A 48 -4.65 -9.24 9.98
N GLU A 49 -4.49 -8.66 8.81
CA GLU A 49 -3.57 -9.10 7.78
C GLU A 49 -2.55 -8.00 7.48
N GLY A 50 -1.51 -8.36 6.74
CA GLY A 50 -0.41 -7.45 6.46
C GLY A 50 -0.86 -6.21 5.69
N TYR A 51 -0.35 -5.03 6.05
CA TYR A 51 -0.64 -3.78 5.36
C TYR A 51 0.56 -2.83 5.38
N ALA A 52 0.60 -1.90 4.43
CA ALA A 52 1.61 -0.86 4.38
C ALA A 52 1.20 0.34 3.52
N PHE A 53 1.95 1.42 3.68
CA PHE A 53 1.79 2.65 2.93
C PHE A 53 3.13 3.08 2.31
N SER A 54 3.09 3.82 1.20
CA SER A 54 4.26 4.47 0.65
C SER A 54 4.93 5.39 1.68
N ASN A 55 6.23 5.63 1.49
CA ASN A 55 7.11 6.24 2.49
C ASN A 55 7.30 5.43 3.79
N ASN A 56 6.74 4.22 3.89
CA ASN A 56 6.84 3.36 5.08
C ASN A 56 6.35 4.05 6.36
N VAL A 57 5.36 4.92 6.23
CA VAL A 57 4.73 5.62 7.35
C VAL A 57 3.51 4.87 7.86
N PHE A 58 3.28 4.92 9.16
CA PHE A 58 2.14 4.28 9.83
C PHE A 58 1.55 5.26 10.83
N GLY A 59 0.24 5.48 10.77
CA GLY A 59 -0.44 6.34 11.73
C GLY A 59 -0.53 5.68 13.11
N SER A 60 -0.52 6.49 14.17
CA SER A 60 -0.71 6.00 15.55
C SER A 60 -2.17 5.70 15.89
N PHE A 61 -3.10 6.38 15.22
CA PHE A 61 -4.55 6.26 15.45
C PHE A 61 -5.28 6.17 14.10
N GLY A 62 -5.02 5.10 13.35
CA GLY A 62 -5.55 4.87 12.00
C GLY A 62 -4.48 4.97 10.91
N PRO A 63 -4.88 5.05 9.63
CA PRO A 63 -3.93 5.22 8.53
C PRO A 63 -3.17 6.55 8.64
N PRO A 64 -1.94 6.64 8.08
CA PRO A 64 -1.21 7.91 7.99
C PRO A 64 -1.99 8.92 7.14
N LYS A 65 -1.68 10.20 7.30
CA LYS A 65 -2.26 11.23 6.41
C LYS A 65 -1.71 11.07 5.00
N PHE A 66 -2.48 11.53 4.00
CA PHE A 66 -2.09 11.43 2.60
C PHE A 66 -0.74 12.09 2.35
N ASP A 67 -0.55 13.30 2.87
CA ASP A 67 0.67 14.09 2.82
C ASP A 67 1.89 13.35 3.37
N GLU A 68 1.75 12.58 4.46
CA GLU A 68 2.82 11.76 5.03
C GLU A 68 3.19 10.57 4.14
N ALA A 69 2.17 9.91 3.56
CA ALA A 69 2.36 8.77 2.67
C ALA A 69 2.70 9.19 1.23
N SER A 70 2.51 10.45 0.86
CA SER A 70 2.59 10.87 -0.53
C SER A 70 4.00 11.14 -1.04
N PHE A 71 4.18 11.00 -2.34
CA PHE A 71 5.41 11.34 -3.05
C PHE A 71 5.09 11.96 -4.40
N LEU A 72 5.91 12.92 -4.83
CA LEU A 72 5.81 13.50 -6.17
C LEU A 72 6.29 12.47 -7.22
N LEU A 73 5.48 12.28 -8.24
CA LEU A 73 5.77 11.54 -9.47
C LEU A 73 5.94 12.55 -10.62
N ASN A 74 7.17 12.75 -11.06
CA ASN A 74 7.52 13.63 -12.19
C ASN A 74 8.22 12.86 -13.33
N GLY A 75 8.27 11.52 -13.25
CA GLY A 75 8.93 10.63 -14.20
C GLY A 75 8.88 9.19 -13.71
N LYS A 76 9.75 8.32 -14.24
CA LYS A 76 9.89 6.95 -13.72
C LYS A 76 10.34 7.01 -12.26
N LYS A 77 9.61 6.33 -11.39
CA LYS A 77 9.91 6.24 -9.96
C LYS A 77 9.72 4.81 -9.48
N GLU A 78 10.67 4.37 -8.68
CA GLU A 78 10.61 3.10 -7.96
C GLU A 78 10.51 3.42 -6.47
N ILE A 79 9.64 2.72 -5.76
CA ILE A 79 9.47 2.82 -4.32
C ILE A 79 9.48 1.42 -3.72
N VAL A 80 10.07 1.28 -2.54
CA VAL A 80 10.03 0.05 -1.74
C VAL A 80 9.07 0.28 -0.58
N ILE A 81 8.08 -0.61 -0.46
CA ILE A 81 7.08 -0.58 0.60
C ILE A 81 7.27 -1.84 1.44
N ASN A 82 7.54 -1.64 2.73
CA ASN A 82 7.73 -2.71 3.69
C ASN A 82 6.41 -3.01 4.38
N MET A 83 5.90 -4.22 4.16
CA MET A 83 4.71 -4.76 4.80
C MET A 83 4.87 -4.81 6.32
N LYS A 84 3.82 -4.41 7.05
CA LYS A 84 3.68 -4.64 8.49
C LYS A 84 2.61 -5.69 8.72
N TYR A 85 2.92 -6.68 9.55
CA TYR A 85 2.00 -7.72 10.02
C TYR A 85 1.76 -7.54 11.52
#